data_AF-A0A357NBA0-F1
#
_entry.id   AF-A0A357NBA0-F1
#
_cell.length_a   1.000
_cell.length_b   1.000
_cell.length_c   1.000
_cell.angle_alpha   90.00
_cell.angle_beta   90.00
_cell.angle_gamma   90.00
#
_symmetry.space_group_name_H-M   'P 1'
#
loop_
_entity.id
_entity.type
_entity.pdbx_description
1 polymer ?
#
loop_
_entity_poly.entity_id
_entity_poly.type
_entity_poly.pdbx_seq_one_letter_code
_entity_poly.pdbx_strand_id
1 'polypeptide(L)' 'MQDRLKRIHELKNQLLDLGYHSFQVDSIVKEAAGRINESIDASQAACIIESLEDYLHFAHKCKKP' A
#
# COMPACT_ATOMS: atom_id res chain seq x y z
N MET A 1 8.62 13.06 6.36
CA MET A 1 7.18 12.70 6.31
C MET A 1 6.65 12.70 4.87
N GLN A 2 6.99 13.71 4.05
CA GLN A 2 6.60 13.78 2.63
C GLN A 2 7.08 12.58 1.79
N ASP A 3 8.31 12.08 2.02
CA ASP A 3 8.83 10.88 1.34
C ASP A 3 7.98 9.63 1.53
N ARG A 4 7.45 9.41 2.73
CA ARG A 4 6.64 8.21 3.03
C ARG A 4 5.29 8.26 2.34
N LEU A 5 4.65 9.43 2.30
CA LEU A 5 3.39 9.61 1.57
C LEU A 5 3.59 9.45 0.06
N LYS A 6 4.69 9.97 -0.47
CA LYS A 6 5.08 9.76 -1.87
C LYS A 6 5.28 8.27 -2.16
N ARG A 7 6.01 7.56 -1.30
CA ARG A 7 6.23 6.12 -1.43
C ARG A 7 4.93 5.32 -1.41
N ILE A 8 4.03 5.61 -0.46
CA ILE A 8 2.70 4.99 -0.41
C ILE A 8 1.95 5.21 -1.72
N HIS A 9 1.94 6.45 -2.24
CA HIS A 9 1.29 6.77 -3.51
C HIS A 9 1.89 5.98 -4.70
N GLU A 10 3.21 5.88 -4.78
CA GLU A 10 3.89 5.09 -5.81
C GLU A 10 3.56 3.59 -5.72
N LEU A 11 3.49 3.02 -4.52
CA LEU A 11 3.16 1.62 -4.30
C LEU A 11 1.70 1.32 -4.67
N LYS A 12 0.78 2.23 -4.31
CA LYS A 12 -0.63 2.15 -4.72
C LYS A 12 -0.75 2.10 -6.24
N ASN A 13 -0.05 2.99 -6.95
CA ASN A 13 -0.09 3.03 -8.42
C ASN A 13 0.47 1.75 -9.06
N GLN A 14 1.52 1.18 -8.49
CA GLN A 14 2.06 -0.10 -8.98
C GLN A 14 1.04 -1.24 -8.81
N LEU A 15 0.31 -1.30 -7.69
CA LEU A 15 -0.74 -2.31 -7.52
C LEU A 15 -1.88 -2.13 -8.53
N LEU A 16 -2.27 -0.89 -8.82
CA LEU A 16 -3.28 -0.59 -9.84
C LEU A 16 -2.82 -1.06 -11.23
N ASP A 17 -1.56 -0.79 -11.59
CA ASP A 17 -0.95 -1.27 -12.85
C ASP A 17 -0.88 -2.81 -12.91
N LEU A 18 -0.67 -3.45 -11.76
CA LEU A 18 -0.70 -4.91 -11.67
C LEU A 18 -2.10 -5.51 -11.81
N GLY A 19 -3.16 -4.69 -11.81
CA GLY A 19 -4.54 -5.11 -12.02
C GLY A 19 -5.39 -5.10 -10.75
N TYR A 20 -4.88 -4.58 -9.64
CA TYR A 20 -5.71 -4.38 -8.44
C TYR A 20 -6.69 -3.25 -8.66
N HIS A 21 -7.89 -3.40 -8.13
CA HIS A 21 -8.87 -2.33 -8.12
C HIS A 21 -8.56 -1.31 -7.01
N SER A 22 -8.91 -0.05 -7.25
CA SER A 22 -8.73 1.04 -6.29
C SER A 22 -9.37 0.77 -4.93
N PHE A 23 -10.51 0.09 -4.89
CA PHE A 23 -11.14 -0.31 -3.62
C PHE A 23 -10.33 -1.34 -2.84
N GLN A 24 -9.64 -2.26 -3.51
CA GLN A 24 -8.78 -3.26 -2.85
C GLN A 24 -7.56 -2.59 -2.25
N VAL A 25 -6.94 -1.70 -3.02
CA VAL A 25 -5.77 -0.93 -2.58
C VAL A 25 -6.15 -0.03 -1.38
N ASP A 26 -7.34 0.58 -1.40
CA ASP A 26 -7.85 1.37 -0.28
C ASP A 26 -8.10 0.51 0.98
N SER A 27 -8.67 -0.69 0.82
CA SER A 27 -8.82 -1.65 1.92
C SER A 27 -7.48 -2.03 2.54
N ILE A 28 -6.47 -2.37 1.72
CA ILE A 28 -5.12 -2.71 2.21
C ILE A 28 -4.54 -1.57 3.05
N VAL A 29 -4.66 -0.32 2.56
CA VAL A 29 -4.17 0.86 3.29
C VAL A 29 -4.92 1.03 4.62
N LYS A 30 -6.25 0.86 4.63
CA LYS A 30 -7.07 0.97 5.85
C LYS A 30 -6.74 -0.12 6.87
N GLU A 31 -6.57 -1.36 6.41
CA GLU A 31 -6.20 -2.49 7.25
C GLU A 31 -4.81 -2.29 7.87
N ALA A 32 -3.84 -1.87 7.05
CA ALA A 32 -2.46 -1.62 7.50
C ALA A 32 -2.31 -0.38 8.40
N ALA A 33 -3.13 0.65 8.18
CA ALA A 33 -3.17 1.83 9.03
C ALA A 33 -3.78 1.54 10.42
N GLY A 34 -4.63 0.53 10.53
CA GLY A 34 -5.36 0.23 11.77
C GLY A 34 -6.42 1.30 12.09
N ARG A 35 -6.41 1.85 13.32
CA ARG A 35 -7.34 2.94 13.67
C ARG A 35 -7.10 4.15 12.78
N ILE A 36 -8.14 4.56 12.06
CA ILE A 36 -8.13 5.77 11.24
C ILE A 36 -8.14 6.98 12.18
N ASN A 37 -6.95 7.44 12.57
CA ASN A 37 -6.79 8.79 13.07
C ASN A 37 -6.72 9.74 11.88
N GLU A 38 -7.08 11.00 12.11
CA GLU A 38 -7.13 12.09 11.12
C GLU A 38 -5.76 12.37 10.46
N SER A 39 -4.69 11.75 10.96
CA SER A 39 -3.32 11.89 10.49
C SER A 39 -2.59 10.54 10.54
N ILE A 40 -1.93 10.16 9.44
CA ILE A 40 -1.07 8.98 9.38
C ILE A 40 0.24 9.29 10.11
N ASP A 41 0.47 8.64 11.26
CA ASP A 41 1.75 8.73 11.96
C ASP A 41 2.87 7.99 11.22
N ALA A 42 4.13 8.29 11.54
CA ALA A 42 5.30 7.60 11.00
C ALA A 42 5.23 6.07 11.12
N SER A 43 4.70 5.55 12.22
CA SER A 43 4.53 4.11 12.44
C SER A 43 3.48 3.51 11.49
N GLN A 44 2.33 4.17 11.35
CA GLN A 44 1.28 3.75 10.41
C GLN A 44 1.77 3.80 8.97
N ALA A 45 2.51 4.84 8.60
CA ALA A 45 3.09 4.95 7.27
C ALA A 45 4.04 3.79 6.95
N ALA A 46 4.84 3.34 7.92
CA ALA A 46 5.71 2.18 7.76
C ALA A 46 4.91 0.89 7.54
N CYS A 47 3.89 0.62 8.38
CA CYS A 47 3.02 -0.54 8.24
C CYS A 47 2.31 -0.59 6.87
N ILE A 48 1.82 0.57 6.39
CA ILE A 48 1.18 0.68 5.08
C ILE A 48 2.18 0.35 3.96
N ILE A 49 3.40 0.89 4.04
CA ILE A 49 4.45 0.62 3.05
C ILE A 49 4.77 -0.87 3.01
N GLU A 50 5.05 -1.49 4.17
CA GLU A 50 5.34 -2.92 4.25
C GLU A 50 4.21 -3.78 3.68
N SER A 51 2.97 -3.45 4.02
CA SER A 51 1.80 -4.18 3.52
C SER A 51 1.67 -4.06 2.00
N LEU A 52 1.78 -2.85 1.44
CA LEU A 52 1.71 -2.65 -0.01
C LEU A 52 2.87 -3.35 -0.74
N GLU A 53 4.07 -3.37 -0.18
CA GLU A 53 5.22 -4.08 -0.74
C GLU A 53 5.03 -5.59 -0.74
N ASP A 54 4.43 -6.18 0.31
CA ASP A 54 4.09 -7.61 0.34
C ASP A 54 3.07 -7.97 -0.75
N TYR A 55 2.02 -7.17 -0.90
CA TYR A 55 1.03 -7.36 -1.97
C TYR A 55 1.65 -7.22 -3.36
N LEU A 56 2.57 -6.28 -3.57
CA LEU A 56 3.31 -6.16 -4.83
C LEU A 56 4.16 -7.40 -5.09
N HIS A 57 4.88 -7.87 -4.09
CA HIS A 57 5.72 -9.06 -4.22
C HIS A 57 4.88 -10.30 -4.56
N PHE A 58 3.72 -10.46 -3.92
CA PHE A 58 2.77 -11.53 -4.24
C PHE A 58 2.24 -11.40 -5.68
N ALA A 59 1.80 -10.21 -6.08
CA ALA A 59 1.29 -9.94 -7.42
C ALA A 59 2.35 -10.23 -8.51
N HIS A 60 3.60 -9.85 -8.26
CA HIS A 60 4.73 -10.16 -9.15
C HIS A 60 5.06 -11.65 -9.20
N LYS A 61 4.92 -12.39 -8.09
CA LYS A 61 5.05 -13.86 -8.10
C LYS A 61 3.95 -14.52 -8.92
N CYS A 62 2.71 -14.06 -8.81
CA CYS A 62 1.58 -14.60 -9.59
C CYS A 62 1.65 -14.25 -11.08
N LYS A 63 2.29 -13.12 -11.44
CA LYS A 63 2.53 -12.74 -12.85
C LYS A 63 3.74 -13.43 -13.49
N LYS A 64 4.54 -14.21 -12.74
CA LYS A 64 5.61 -15.01 -13.36
C LYS A 64 5.00 -16.27 -13.99
N PRO A 65 5.20 -16.50 -15.31
CA PRO A 65 4.79 -17.73 -15.98
C PRO A 65 5.55 -18.96 -15.47
#